data_AF-A0A401TYL2-F1
#
_entry.id   AF-A0A401TYL2-F1
#
_cell.length_a   1.000
_cell.length_b   1.000
_cell.length_c   1.000
_cell.angle_alpha   90.00
_cell.angle_beta   90.00
_cell.angle_gamma   90.00
#
_symmetry.space_group_name_H-M   'P 1'
#
loop_
_entity.id
_entity.type
_entity.pdbx_description
1 polymer ?
#
loop_
_entity_poly.entity_id
_entity_poly.type
_entity_poly.pdbx_seq_one_letter_code
_entity_poly.pdbx_strand_id
1 'polypeptide(L)'
;TSNPSVLIGAGLLARKAAAKGLKAKPWVKTSLAPGSQVVAEYLANSGLQADLDKVGFNLVGFGCTTCIGNSGPLPEDISKSINENGIVAAAVLSGNRNFEGRVSPDVQANYLASPPLVVAHALAGTVTKDLAVEPLGIGKDGKPVFLKDIWPTAKEINAFVKKYVTATIFKKKYADVFKGDTNWRKIKTTESETYRWNMSSTYV
;
A
#
# COMPACT_ATOMS: atom_id res chain seq x y z
N THR A 1 4.04 -5.46 5.94
CA THR A 1 3.38 -4.35 6.70
C THR A 1 3.34 -4.60 8.22
N SER A 2 4.23 -5.42 8.80
CA SER A 2 4.23 -5.72 10.24
C SER A 2 5.00 -4.71 11.08
N ASN A 3 5.91 -3.95 10.46
CA ASN A 3 6.73 -2.94 11.12
C ASN A 3 5.95 -1.60 11.20
N PRO A 4 5.52 -1.14 12.39
CA PRO A 4 4.78 0.10 12.52
C PRO A 4 5.61 1.34 12.17
N SER A 5 6.92 1.34 12.44
CA SER A 5 7.78 2.51 12.22
C SER A 5 7.79 2.95 10.76
N VAL A 6 7.86 2.00 9.82
CA VAL A 6 7.87 2.31 8.38
C VAL A 6 6.49 2.71 7.85
N LEU A 7 5.40 2.18 8.43
CA LEU A 7 4.04 2.54 8.05
C LEU A 7 3.64 3.91 8.59
N ILE A 8 3.99 4.20 9.84
CA ILE A 8 3.90 5.55 10.42
C ILE A 8 4.77 6.52 9.62
N GLY A 9 5.99 6.13 9.24
CA GLY A 9 6.85 6.91 8.35
C GLY A 9 6.16 7.24 7.02
N ALA A 10 5.54 6.26 6.36
CA ALA A 10 4.82 6.48 5.11
C ALA A 10 3.63 7.43 5.29
N GLY A 11 2.86 7.26 6.38
CA GLY A 11 1.76 8.16 6.72
C GLY A 11 2.21 9.59 7.01
N LEU A 12 3.32 9.77 7.74
CA LEU A 12 3.88 11.09 8.03
C LEU A 12 4.43 11.77 6.78
N LEU A 13 5.06 11.02 5.89
CA LEU A 13 5.50 11.53 4.58
C LEU A 13 4.28 11.96 3.76
N ALA A 14 3.22 11.14 3.70
CA ALA A 14 1.97 11.45 3.04
C ALA A 14 1.31 12.72 3.61
N ARG A 15 1.30 12.89 4.94
CA ARG A 15 0.82 14.11 5.61
C ARG A 15 1.57 15.36 5.14
N LYS A 16 2.90 15.31 5.16
CA LYS A 16 3.74 16.44 4.74
C LYS A 16 3.56 16.73 3.24
N ALA A 17 3.47 15.70 2.40
CA ALA A 17 3.18 15.82 0.96
C ALA A 17 1.81 16.46 0.70
N ALA A 18 0.75 15.95 1.34
CA ALA A 18 -0.62 16.46 1.20
C ALA A 18 -0.74 17.92 1.69
N ALA A 19 -0.06 18.28 2.78
CA ALA A 19 -0.02 19.66 3.27
C ALA A 19 0.59 20.63 2.25
N LYS A 20 1.56 20.15 1.46
CA LYS A 20 2.17 20.87 0.32
C LYS A 20 1.36 20.79 -0.97
N GLY A 21 0.24 20.06 -1.01
CA GLY A 21 -0.61 19.92 -2.18
C GLY A 21 -0.14 18.86 -3.18
N LEU A 22 0.83 18.03 -2.82
CA LEU A 22 1.26 16.91 -3.66
C LEU A 22 0.27 15.74 -3.57
N LYS A 23 0.12 15.03 -4.68
CA LYS A 23 -0.61 13.75 -4.80
C LYS A 23 0.16 12.82 -5.73
N ALA A 24 -0.15 11.53 -5.69
CA ALA A 24 0.40 10.59 -6.68
C ALA A 24 0.07 11.05 -8.11
N LYS A 25 0.98 10.79 -9.05
CA LYS A 25 0.75 11.11 -10.46
C LYS A 25 -0.41 10.27 -11.02
N PRO A 26 -1.20 10.80 -11.97
CA PRO A 26 -2.44 10.17 -12.41
C PRO A 26 -2.26 8.81 -13.08
N TRP A 27 -1.07 8.52 -13.63
CA TRP A 27 -0.75 7.22 -14.21
C TRP A 27 -0.29 6.17 -13.20
N VAL A 28 -0.18 6.52 -11.91
CA VAL A 28 0.30 5.61 -10.86
C VAL A 28 -0.87 4.93 -10.17
N LYS A 29 -0.92 3.60 -10.25
CA LYS A 29 -1.84 2.79 -9.45
C LYS A 29 -1.28 2.61 -8.03
N THR A 30 -1.92 3.25 -7.05
CA THR A 30 -1.54 3.19 -5.64
C THR A 30 -2.43 2.23 -4.85
N SER A 31 -1.89 1.61 -3.80
CA SER A 31 -2.66 0.71 -2.93
C SER A 31 -2.02 0.60 -1.55
N LEU A 32 -2.87 0.46 -0.51
CA LEU A 32 -2.46 0.08 0.84
C LEU A 32 -3.17 -1.23 1.22
N ALA A 33 -2.39 -2.30 1.39
CA ALA A 33 -2.90 -3.61 1.78
C ALA A 33 -2.20 -4.12 3.04
N PRO A 34 -2.72 -3.80 4.25
CA PRO A 34 -2.13 -4.26 5.49
C PRO A 34 -2.37 -5.75 5.73
N GLY A 35 -1.42 -6.43 6.34
CA GLY A 35 -1.59 -7.82 6.80
C GLY A 35 -2.46 -7.99 8.04
N SER A 36 -2.94 -6.91 8.67
CA SER A 36 -3.80 -6.97 9.87
C SER A 36 -4.65 -5.71 10.02
N GLN A 37 -5.83 -5.87 10.61
CA GLN A 37 -6.73 -4.77 10.99
C GLN A 37 -6.12 -3.84 12.05
N VAL A 38 -5.12 -4.30 12.82
CA VAL A 38 -4.37 -3.45 13.77
C VAL A 38 -3.73 -2.26 13.06
N VAL A 39 -3.21 -2.47 11.85
CA VAL A 39 -2.57 -1.43 11.06
C VAL A 39 -3.56 -0.33 10.68
N ALA A 40 -4.71 -0.73 10.15
CA ALA A 40 -5.77 0.21 9.80
C ALA A 40 -6.23 1.01 11.02
N GLU A 41 -6.36 0.38 12.19
CA GLU A 41 -6.78 1.07 13.42
C GLU A 41 -5.79 2.14 13.87
N TYR A 42 -4.48 1.84 13.96
CA TYR A 42 -3.54 2.87 14.42
C TYR A 42 -3.32 3.96 13.37
N LEU A 43 -3.43 3.67 12.07
CA LEU A 43 -3.37 4.69 11.02
C LEU A 43 -4.61 5.60 11.05
N ALA A 44 -5.79 5.05 11.30
CA ALA A 44 -7.01 5.82 11.49
C ALA A 44 -6.94 6.69 12.76
N ASN A 45 -6.58 6.11 13.90
CA ASN A 45 -6.49 6.81 15.18
C ASN A 45 -5.44 7.94 15.20
N SER A 46 -4.37 7.81 14.42
CA SER A 46 -3.34 8.84 14.25
C SER A 46 -3.69 9.91 13.21
N GLY A 47 -4.81 9.75 12.49
CA GLY A 47 -5.22 10.57 11.35
C GLY A 47 -4.38 10.36 10.10
N LEU A 48 -3.39 9.45 10.12
CA LEU A 48 -2.48 9.22 9.00
C LEU A 48 -3.14 8.46 7.85
N GLN A 49 -4.20 7.69 8.10
CA GLN A 49 -4.97 7.06 7.02
C GLN A 49 -5.57 8.11 6.08
N ALA A 50 -6.19 9.15 6.64
CA ALA A 50 -6.77 10.24 5.83
C ALA A 50 -5.70 11.00 5.02
N ASP A 51 -4.47 11.08 5.54
CA ASP A 51 -3.35 11.69 4.82
C ASP A 51 -2.81 10.79 3.69
N LEU A 52 -2.76 9.46 3.92
CA LEU A 52 -2.47 8.46 2.89
C LEU A 52 -3.52 8.48 1.78
N ASP A 53 -4.80 8.57 2.14
CA ASP A 53 -5.91 8.65 1.18
C ASP A 53 -5.79 9.87 0.27
N LYS A 54 -5.41 11.04 0.81
CA LYS A 54 -5.21 12.28 0.03
C LYS A 54 -4.14 12.14 -1.06
N VAL A 55 -3.13 11.29 -0.85
CA VAL A 55 -2.06 11.03 -1.82
C VAL A 55 -2.27 9.74 -2.62
N GLY A 56 -3.43 9.07 -2.47
CA GLY A 56 -3.86 7.91 -3.28
C GLY A 56 -3.75 6.54 -2.60
N PHE A 57 -3.15 6.45 -1.41
CA PHE A 57 -2.92 5.18 -0.73
C PHE A 57 -4.13 4.72 0.11
N ASN A 58 -5.24 4.44 -0.58
CA ASN A 58 -6.44 3.93 0.06
C ASN A 58 -6.25 2.48 0.53
N LEU A 59 -6.93 2.14 1.63
CA LEU A 59 -7.03 0.77 2.13
C LEU A 59 -7.83 -0.07 1.12
N VAL A 60 -7.15 -0.97 0.40
CA VAL A 60 -7.77 -1.82 -0.63
C VAL A 60 -8.18 -3.20 -0.12
N GLY A 61 -7.68 -3.60 1.05
CA GLY A 61 -8.00 -4.89 1.66
C GLY A 61 -6.95 -5.36 2.64
N PHE A 62 -7.24 -6.47 3.32
CA PHE A 62 -6.32 -7.13 4.24
C PHE A 62 -5.85 -8.45 3.65
N GLY A 63 -4.55 -8.55 3.32
CA GLY A 63 -3.98 -9.76 2.73
C GLY A 63 -2.78 -9.48 1.83
N CYS A 64 -2.35 -10.51 1.11
CA CYS A 64 -1.12 -10.45 0.31
C CYS A 64 -1.20 -9.50 -0.89
N THR A 65 -2.34 -9.43 -1.59
CA THR A 65 -2.61 -8.53 -2.73
C THR A 65 -1.44 -8.45 -3.72
N THR A 66 -0.93 -7.25 -4.01
CA THR A 66 0.19 -6.95 -4.91
C THR A 66 1.45 -7.74 -4.58
N CYS A 67 1.72 -8.07 -3.29
CA CYS A 67 2.90 -8.84 -2.90
C CYS A 67 2.94 -10.24 -3.54
N ILE A 68 1.77 -10.79 -3.88
CA ILE A 68 1.63 -12.08 -4.56
C ILE A 68 1.11 -11.94 -5.99
N GLY A 69 1.27 -10.78 -6.62
CA GLY A 69 0.80 -10.56 -7.99
C GLY A 69 -0.72 -10.36 -8.13
N ASN A 70 -1.48 -10.42 -7.03
CA ASN A 70 -2.89 -10.05 -7.03
C ASN A 70 -3.03 -8.52 -6.97
N SER A 71 -2.40 -7.84 -7.93
CA SER A 71 -2.39 -6.38 -8.08
C SER A 71 -3.63 -5.86 -8.81
N GLY A 72 -4.32 -6.72 -9.55
CA GLY A 72 -5.45 -6.36 -10.41
C GLY A 72 -5.02 -5.54 -11.64
N PRO A 73 -5.93 -5.28 -12.59
CA PRO A 73 -5.59 -4.64 -13.86
C PRO A 73 -5.15 -3.18 -13.67
N LEU A 74 -4.24 -2.70 -14.52
CA LEU A 74 -4.06 -1.26 -14.72
C LEU A 74 -5.27 -0.69 -15.49
N PRO A 75 -5.53 0.63 -15.41
CA PRO A 75 -6.47 1.28 -16.32
C PRO A 75 -6.12 0.95 -17.78
N GLU A 76 -7.15 0.70 -18.59
CA GLU A 76 -7.00 0.20 -19.96
C GLU A 76 -6.09 1.10 -20.81
N ASP A 77 -6.30 2.41 -20.77
CA ASP A 77 -5.48 3.38 -21.50
C ASP A 77 -3.98 3.34 -21.11
N ILE A 78 -3.69 3.04 -19.84
CA ILE A 78 -2.31 2.93 -19.34
C ILE A 78 -1.68 1.61 -19.82
N SER A 79 -2.38 0.49 -19.68
CA SER A 79 -1.90 -0.81 -20.17
C SER A 79 -1.67 -0.76 -21.68
N LYS A 80 -2.61 -0.20 -22.45
CA LYS A 80 -2.47 0.00 -23.89
C LYS A 80 -1.24 0.86 -24.22
N SER A 81 -1.08 2.00 -23.54
CA SER A 81 0.06 2.89 -23.76
C SER A 81 1.41 2.20 -23.49
N ILE A 82 1.49 1.34 -22.46
CA ILE A 82 2.70 0.58 -22.14
C ILE A 82 3.03 -0.39 -23.27
N ASN A 83 2.06 -1.21 -23.66
CA ASN A 83 2.26 -2.32 -24.61
C ASN A 83 2.47 -1.81 -26.06
N GLU A 84 1.79 -0.76 -26.49
CA GLU A 84 1.89 -0.23 -27.86
C GLU A 84 3.15 0.60 -28.10
N ASN A 85 3.75 1.18 -27.05
CA ASN A 85 4.89 2.09 -27.17
C ASN A 85 6.20 1.52 -26.60
N GLY A 86 6.22 0.25 -26.19
CA GLY A 86 7.43 -0.39 -25.64
C GLY A 86 7.96 0.30 -24.38
N ILE A 87 7.08 0.85 -23.55
CA ILE A 87 7.47 1.55 -22.31
C ILE A 87 7.88 0.53 -21.26
N VAL A 88 9.08 0.67 -20.70
CA VAL A 88 9.49 -0.10 -19.53
C VAL A 88 8.80 0.47 -18.28
N ALA A 89 7.60 -0.02 -18.00
CA ALA A 89 6.86 0.35 -16.80
C ALA A 89 7.52 -0.24 -15.53
N ALA A 90 7.43 0.51 -14.43
CA ALA A 90 8.03 0.14 -13.15
C ALA A 90 7.00 0.03 -12.03
N ALA A 91 7.15 -0.98 -11.17
CA ALA A 91 6.47 -1.06 -9.88
C ALA A 91 7.47 -0.87 -8.74
N VAL A 92 7.04 -0.11 -7.72
CA VAL A 92 7.77 0.05 -6.46
C VAL A 92 6.88 -0.48 -5.35
N LEU A 93 7.34 -1.49 -4.61
CA LEU A 93 6.53 -2.18 -3.61
C LEU A 93 7.31 -2.47 -2.33
N SER A 94 6.61 -2.43 -1.19
CA SER A 94 7.17 -2.84 0.11
C SER A 94 6.96 -4.33 0.39
N GLY A 95 7.18 -5.15 -0.64
CA GLY A 95 7.11 -6.61 -0.62
C GLY A 95 8.47 -7.25 -0.37
N ASN A 96 8.64 -8.51 -0.80
CA ASN A 96 9.88 -9.27 -0.64
C ASN A 96 10.36 -9.98 -1.91
N ARG A 97 9.60 -9.92 -3.02
CA ARG A 97 9.93 -10.55 -4.31
C ARG A 97 9.57 -9.60 -5.45
N ASN A 98 10.39 -9.58 -6.49
CA ASN A 98 10.30 -8.63 -7.61
C ASN A 98 10.69 -9.26 -8.96
N PHE A 99 10.43 -10.55 -9.15
CA PHE A 99 10.66 -11.22 -10.44
C PHE A 99 9.79 -10.60 -11.54
N GLU A 100 10.28 -10.65 -12.79
CA GLU A 100 9.53 -10.19 -13.96
C GLU A 100 8.17 -10.90 -14.07
N GLY A 101 7.12 -10.16 -14.44
CA GLY A 101 5.76 -10.68 -14.55
C GLY A 101 5.08 -11.05 -13.23
N ARG A 102 5.79 -11.01 -12.09
CA ARG A 102 5.24 -11.42 -10.79
C ARG A 102 4.23 -10.43 -10.23
N VAL A 103 4.48 -9.13 -10.38
CA VAL A 103 3.71 -8.06 -9.74
C VAL A 103 2.51 -7.68 -10.60
N SER A 104 2.72 -7.49 -11.90
CA SER A 104 1.71 -7.20 -12.90
C SER A 104 2.24 -7.64 -14.28
N PRO A 105 1.37 -8.13 -15.19
CA PRO A 105 1.79 -8.46 -16.55
C PRO A 105 2.27 -7.24 -17.35
N ASP A 106 1.81 -6.02 -17.01
CA ASP A 106 2.20 -4.78 -17.70
C ASP A 106 3.55 -4.22 -17.20
N VAL A 107 4.19 -4.83 -16.19
CA VAL A 107 5.35 -4.26 -15.50
C VAL A 107 6.58 -5.15 -15.64
N GLN A 108 7.62 -4.59 -16.27
CA GLN A 108 8.90 -5.27 -16.49
C GLN A 108 9.89 -4.99 -15.35
N ALA A 109 9.94 -3.76 -14.82
CA ALA A 109 10.88 -3.36 -13.78
C ALA A 109 10.22 -3.33 -12.39
N ASN A 110 10.76 -4.06 -11.42
CA ASN A 110 10.15 -4.17 -10.08
C ASN A 110 11.18 -3.86 -8.99
N TYR A 111 10.89 -2.90 -8.13
CA TYR A 111 11.79 -2.41 -7.08
C TYR A 111 11.19 -2.63 -5.69
N LEU A 112 11.95 -3.30 -4.83
CA LEU A 112 11.60 -3.42 -3.42
C LEU A 112 12.08 -2.18 -2.67
N ALA A 113 11.17 -1.52 -1.97
CA ALA A 113 11.48 -0.30 -1.24
C ALA A 113 10.73 -0.21 0.10
N SER A 114 11.20 0.65 0.99
CA SER A 114 10.47 0.93 2.23
C SER A 114 9.12 1.62 1.92
N PRO A 115 8.08 1.43 2.75
CA PRO A 115 6.80 2.11 2.56
C PRO A 115 6.88 3.64 2.33
N PRO A 116 7.74 4.41 3.03
CA PRO A 116 7.92 5.84 2.72
C PRO A 116 8.47 6.10 1.31
N LEU A 117 9.39 5.26 0.81
CA LEU A 117 9.90 5.36 -0.55
C LEU A 117 8.86 4.97 -1.60
N VAL A 118 7.99 4.00 -1.31
CA VAL A 118 6.84 3.69 -2.18
C VAL A 118 5.95 4.92 -2.36
N VAL A 119 5.66 5.64 -1.27
CA VAL A 119 4.91 6.92 -1.35
C VAL A 119 5.70 7.96 -2.15
N ALA A 120 6.99 8.13 -1.88
CA ALA A 120 7.83 9.10 -2.60
C ALA A 120 7.86 8.86 -4.12
N HIS A 121 8.02 7.61 -4.56
CA HIS A 121 7.99 7.27 -5.98
C HIS A 121 6.61 7.44 -6.60
N ALA A 122 5.53 7.20 -5.86
CA ALA A 122 4.18 7.48 -6.36
C ALA A 122 3.95 9.00 -6.58
N LEU A 123 4.49 9.85 -5.71
CA LEU A 123 4.47 11.31 -5.88
C LEU A 123 5.32 11.77 -7.07
N ALA A 124 6.51 11.18 -7.24
CA ALA A 124 7.39 11.48 -8.37
C ALA A 124 6.82 10.97 -9.71
N GLY A 125 6.13 9.83 -9.69
CA GLY A 125 5.57 9.13 -10.85
C GLY A 125 6.58 8.46 -11.75
N THR A 126 7.84 8.33 -11.31
CA THR A 126 8.91 7.66 -12.05
C THR A 126 9.96 7.10 -11.07
N VAL A 127 10.72 6.11 -11.54
CA VAL A 127 11.91 5.56 -10.87
C VAL A 127 13.22 6.14 -11.42
N THR A 128 13.17 6.92 -12.50
CA THR A 128 14.35 7.46 -13.18
C THR A 128 14.86 8.78 -12.57
N LYS A 129 14.10 9.37 -11.65
CA LYS A 129 14.43 10.64 -10.99
C LYS A 129 15.39 10.41 -9.83
N ASP A 130 16.41 11.26 -9.71
CA ASP A 130 17.23 11.31 -8.51
C ASP A 130 16.49 12.04 -7.38
N LEU A 131 15.86 11.27 -6.49
CA LEU A 131 15.08 11.82 -5.37
C LEU A 131 15.93 12.61 -4.34
N ALA A 132 17.25 12.55 -4.40
CA ALA A 132 18.12 13.32 -3.51
C ALA A 132 18.25 14.79 -3.93
N VAL A 133 18.21 15.05 -5.23
CA VAL A 133 18.48 16.40 -5.79
C VAL A 133 17.36 16.94 -6.67
N GLU A 134 16.44 16.11 -7.16
CA GLU A 134 15.31 16.53 -7.97
C GLU A 134 14.02 16.62 -7.13
N PRO A 135 13.13 17.58 -7.45
CA PRO A 135 11.87 17.73 -6.71
C PRO A 135 10.88 16.61 -7.05
N LEU A 136 10.11 16.18 -6.04
CA LEU A 136 8.99 15.24 -6.21
C LEU A 136 7.87 15.86 -7.05
N GLY A 137 7.66 17.16 -6.90
CA GLY A 137 6.69 17.93 -7.64
C GLY A 137 6.71 19.41 -7.23
N ILE A 138 5.78 20.16 -7.79
CA ILE A 138 5.55 21.55 -7.44
C ILE A 138 4.41 21.61 -6.42
N GLY A 139 4.66 22.27 -5.29
CA GLY A 139 3.66 22.47 -4.25
C GLY A 139 2.58 23.46 -4.66
N LYS A 140 1.51 23.52 -3.88
CA LYS A 140 0.40 24.48 -4.07
C LYS A 140 0.82 25.95 -3.96
N ASP A 141 2.00 26.22 -3.40
CA ASP A 141 2.63 27.53 -3.30
C ASP A 141 3.55 27.85 -4.50
N GLY A 142 3.57 27.01 -5.53
CA GLY A 142 4.40 27.15 -6.72
C GLY A 142 5.87 26.76 -6.50
N LYS A 143 6.26 26.32 -5.30
CA LYS A 143 7.66 25.99 -4.98
C LYS A 143 7.97 24.51 -5.24
N PRO A 144 9.19 24.16 -5.68
CA PRO A 144 9.62 22.77 -5.75
C PRO A 144 9.64 22.15 -4.36
N VAL A 145 9.13 20.93 -4.25
CA VAL A 145 9.13 20.13 -3.01
C VAL A 145 10.06 18.95 -3.19
N PHE A 146 11.12 18.90 -2.39
CA PHE A 146 12.11 17.83 -2.42
C PHE A 146 11.78 16.75 -1.38
N LEU A 147 12.35 15.55 -1.56
CA LEU A 147 12.15 14.46 -0.62
C LEU A 147 12.58 14.85 0.80
N LYS A 148 13.71 15.54 0.93
CA LYS A 148 14.25 16.03 2.21
C LYS A 148 13.29 16.96 2.96
N ASP A 149 12.42 17.69 2.25
CA ASP A 149 11.48 18.64 2.86
C ASP A 149 10.32 17.93 3.55
N ILE A 150 10.00 16.71 3.11
CA ILE A 150 8.84 15.95 3.57
C ILE A 150 9.22 14.62 4.23
N TRP A 151 10.51 14.30 4.33
CA TRP A 151 10.95 13.08 4.99
C TRP A 151 10.68 13.16 6.50
N PRO A 152 10.06 12.15 7.11
CA PRO A 152 9.85 12.13 8.56
C PRO A 152 11.15 11.81 9.31
N THR A 153 11.39 12.51 10.40
CA THR A 153 12.50 12.21 11.31
C THR A 153 12.18 11.00 12.17
N ALA A 154 13.22 10.31 12.66
CA ALA A 154 13.06 9.22 13.62
C ALA A 154 12.32 9.65 14.89
N LYS A 155 12.53 10.90 15.35
CA LYS A 155 11.84 11.47 16.51
C LYS A 155 10.32 11.57 16.29
N GLU A 156 9.90 12.07 15.12
CA GLU A 156 8.48 12.15 14.75
C GLU A 156 7.84 10.76 14.68
N ILE A 157 8.52 9.81 14.02
CA ILE A 157 8.03 8.42 13.89
C ILE A 157 7.85 7.80 15.27
N ASN A 158 8.88 7.87 16.13
CA ASN A 158 8.85 7.27 17.45
C ASN A 158 7.75 7.87 18.35
N ALA A 159 7.51 9.18 18.24
CA ALA A 159 6.43 9.82 18.97
C ALA A 159 5.05 9.28 18.56
N PHE A 160 4.82 9.07 17.26
CA PHE A 160 3.58 8.48 16.76
C PHE A 160 3.45 7.00 17.12
N VAL A 161 4.51 6.21 16.98
CA VAL A 161 4.51 4.80 17.38
C VAL A 161 4.16 4.67 18.86
N LYS A 162 4.85 5.41 19.74
CA LYS A 162 4.59 5.39 21.19
C LYS A 162 3.16 5.78 21.54
N LYS A 163 2.57 6.75 20.82
CA LYS A 163 1.23 7.27 21.11
C LYS A 163 0.11 6.37 20.59
N TYR A 164 0.26 5.83 19.38
CA TYR A 164 -0.85 5.20 18.65
C TYR A 164 -0.75 3.69 18.52
N VAL A 165 0.43 3.09 18.71
CA VAL A 165 0.63 1.64 18.62
C VAL A 165 0.60 1.06 20.03
N THR A 166 -0.61 0.77 20.53
CA THR A 166 -0.84 0.36 21.93
C THR A 166 -1.32 -1.07 22.04
N ALA A 167 -0.96 -1.75 23.14
CA ALA A 167 -1.41 -3.12 23.41
C ALA A 167 -2.95 -3.27 23.39
N THR A 168 -3.68 -2.22 23.77
CA THR A 168 -5.14 -2.19 23.74
C THR A 168 -5.71 -2.41 22.34
N ILE A 169 -5.10 -1.82 21.31
CA ILE A 169 -5.53 -2.02 19.92
C ILE A 169 -5.36 -3.48 19.51
N PHE A 170 -4.23 -4.09 19.86
CA PHE A 170 -3.98 -5.50 19.57
C PHE A 170 -5.03 -6.39 20.24
N LYS A 171 -5.24 -6.23 21.55
CA LYS A 171 -6.25 -7.00 22.30
C LYS A 171 -7.64 -6.87 21.66
N LYS A 172 -8.06 -5.64 21.32
CA LYS A 172 -9.36 -5.36 20.71
C LYS A 172 -9.51 -6.02 19.34
N LYS A 173 -8.52 -5.89 18.45
CA LYS A 173 -8.63 -6.42 17.08
C LYS A 173 -8.48 -7.93 16.98
N TYR A 174 -7.72 -8.55 17.89
CA TYR A 174 -7.56 -10.00 17.89
C TYR A 174 -8.69 -10.74 18.62
N ALA A 175 -9.47 -10.06 19.47
CA ALA A 175 -10.60 -10.68 20.19
C ALA A 175 -11.65 -11.32 19.25
N ASP A 176 -11.88 -10.72 18.09
CA ASP A 176 -12.91 -11.15 17.13
C ASP A 176 -12.31 -11.75 15.83
N VAL A 177 -11.02 -12.10 15.80
CA VAL A 177 -10.34 -12.50 14.55
C VAL A 177 -10.99 -13.72 13.88
N PHE A 178 -11.53 -14.65 14.68
CA PHE A 178 -12.18 -15.87 14.19
C PHE A 178 -13.67 -15.69 13.87
N LYS A 179 -14.28 -14.57 14.26
CA LYS A 179 -15.70 -14.32 14.02
C LYS A 179 -16.02 -14.21 12.53
N GLY A 180 -15.07 -13.67 11.74
CA GLY A 180 -15.25 -13.40 10.33
C GLY A 180 -16.31 -12.34 10.05
N ASP A 181 -16.50 -12.02 8.77
CA ASP A 181 -17.55 -11.09 8.34
C ASP A 181 -18.91 -11.79 8.21
N THR A 182 -19.91 -11.07 7.72
CA THR A 182 -21.25 -11.62 7.49
C THR A 182 -21.26 -12.68 6.38
N ASN A 183 -20.34 -12.63 5.41
CA ASN A 183 -20.26 -13.61 4.34
C ASN A 183 -19.66 -14.93 4.83
N TRP A 184 -18.57 -14.85 5.61
CA TRP A 184 -17.93 -15.99 6.27
C TRP A 184 -18.93 -16.78 7.11
N ARG A 185 -19.70 -16.08 7.95
CA ARG A 185 -20.70 -16.73 8.83
C ARG A 185 -21.93 -17.28 8.10
N LYS A 186 -22.13 -16.92 6.83
CA LYS A 186 -23.22 -17.47 5.98
C LYS A 186 -22.83 -18.75 5.25
N ILE A 187 -21.54 -19.11 5.24
CA ILE A 187 -21.08 -20.34 4.57
C ILE A 187 -21.72 -21.53 5.28
N LYS A 188 -22.54 -22.28 4.54
CA LYS A 188 -23.13 -23.53 5.04
C LYS A 188 -22.07 -24.60 5.02
N THR A 189 -21.89 -25.28 6.15
CA THR A 189 -21.00 -26.42 6.29
C THR A 189 -21.80 -27.68 6.60
N THR A 190 -21.21 -28.84 6.37
CA THR A 190 -21.77 -30.13 6.77
C THR A 190 -20.77 -30.76 7.72
N GLU A 191 -21.21 -31.12 8.92
CA GLU A 191 -20.37 -31.83 9.89
C GLU A 191 -20.08 -33.23 9.37
N SER A 192 -18.79 -33.53 9.16
CA SER A 192 -18.30 -34.83 8.71
C SER A 192 -16.80 -34.91 8.99
N GLU A 193 -16.32 -36.07 9.43
CA GLU A 193 -14.89 -36.33 9.59
C GLU A 193 -14.19 -36.58 8.25
N THR A 194 -14.94 -37.03 7.24
CA THR A 194 -14.45 -37.29 5.89
C THR A 194 -15.04 -36.30 4.88
N TYR A 195 -14.21 -35.79 3.99
CA TYR A 195 -14.65 -34.89 2.92
C TYR A 195 -15.43 -35.65 1.86
N ARG A 196 -16.63 -35.17 1.53
CA ARG A 196 -17.46 -35.73 0.45
C ARG A 196 -17.01 -35.13 -0.87
N TRP A 197 -16.10 -35.82 -1.55
CA TRP A 197 -15.60 -35.40 -2.86
C TRP A 197 -16.75 -35.19 -3.85
N ASN A 198 -16.76 -34.02 -4.49
CA ASN A 198 -17.69 -33.71 -5.56
C ASN A 198 -16.97 -33.89 -6.90
N MET A 199 -17.22 -34.99 -7.59
CA MET A 199 -16.55 -35.29 -8.86
C MET A 199 -16.86 -34.30 -9.99
N SER A 200 -17.88 -33.45 -9.85
CA SER A 200 -18.18 -32.37 -10.81
C SER A 200 -17.48 -31.04 -10.47
N SER A 201 -16.85 -30.95 -9.30
CA SER A 201 -16.20 -29.73 -8.83
C SER A 201 -14.85 -29.56 -9.52
N THR A 202 -14.61 -28.36 -10.04
CA THR A 202 -13.30 -27.98 -10.62
C THR A 202 -12.38 -27.30 -9.60
N TYR A 203 -12.81 -27.20 -8.33
CA TYR A 203 -12.07 -26.52 -7.25
C TYR A 203 -11.57 -27.48 -6.19
N VAL A 204 -12.45 -28.34 -5.67
CA VAL A 204 -12.17 -29.36 -4.64
C VAL A 204 -13.00 -30.59 -4.89
#